data_AF-A0A962QHW1-F1
#
_entry.id   AF-A0A962QHW1-F1
#
_cell.length_a   1.000
_cell.length_b   1.000
_cell.length_c   1.000
_cell.angle_alpha   90.00
_cell.angle_beta   90.00
_cell.angle_gamma   90.00
#
_symmetry.space_group_name_H-M   'P 1'
#
loop_
_entity.id
_entity.type
_entity.pdbx_description
1 polymer ?
#
loop_
_entity_poly.entity_id
_entity_poly.type
_entity_poly.pdbx_seq_one_letter_code
_entity_poly.pdbx_strand_id
1 'polypeptide(L)'
;PRIVLFKDTSGTDQVVRALHQAGAVRWLRGAEGDYQQHLKPLGLYDGFLLSTANGFAPQLRKIINDVAAGASAQAVTQSAQLTQLVQALFAHAADCQIANPFANVNRAVDHVFAYGKAWHAAPLPVLVNGERLPREFLAGVAERLEQAGFAIDTGYCDSAAVA
;
A
#
# COMPACT_ATOMS: atom_id res chain seq x y z
N PRO A 1 28.57 8.49 9.31
CA PRO A 1 27.32 9.25 9.02
C PRO A 1 26.28 9.05 10.13
N ARG A 2 25.59 10.12 10.59
CA ARG A 2 24.55 10.02 11.64
C ARG A 2 23.13 9.89 11.09
N ILE A 3 22.91 10.25 9.82
CA ILE A 3 21.63 10.06 9.11
C ILE A 3 21.91 9.19 7.90
N VAL A 4 21.17 8.09 7.78
CA VAL A 4 21.34 7.08 6.71
C VAL A 4 20.10 6.90 5.86
N LEU A 5 18.94 7.37 6.34
CA LEU A 5 17.64 7.22 5.70
C LEU A 5 16.79 8.44 6.02
N PHE A 6 16.03 8.93 5.04
CA PHE A 6 15.01 9.96 5.21
C PHE A 6 13.71 9.52 4.55
N LYS A 7 12.61 9.60 5.33
CA LYS A 7 11.25 9.35 4.85
C LYS A 7 10.54 10.68 4.67
N ASP A 8 10.11 11.01 3.46
CA ASP A 8 9.27 12.19 3.20
C ASP A 8 7.80 11.78 3.07
N THR A 9 6.98 12.10 4.07
CA THR A 9 5.52 11.87 4.06
C THR A 9 4.72 13.10 3.64
N SER A 10 5.37 14.21 3.29
CA SER A 10 4.67 15.48 2.98
C SER A 10 3.88 15.43 1.68
N GLY A 11 4.30 14.58 0.72
CA GLY A 11 3.77 14.55 -0.64
C GLY A 11 4.23 15.71 -1.52
N THR A 12 4.91 16.71 -0.96
CA THR A 12 5.45 17.86 -1.70
C THR A 12 6.85 17.62 -2.26
N ASP A 13 7.54 16.59 -1.75
CA ASP A 13 8.89 16.19 -2.13
C ASP A 13 9.95 17.31 -1.97
N GLN A 14 9.67 18.34 -1.16
CA GLN A 14 10.55 19.52 -1.02
C GLN A 14 11.93 19.15 -0.49
N VAL A 15 12.01 18.25 0.50
CA VAL A 15 13.27 17.92 1.16
C VAL A 15 14.18 17.13 0.22
N VAL A 16 13.64 16.13 -0.48
CA VAL A 16 14.44 15.33 -1.43
C VAL A 16 14.91 16.20 -2.61
N ARG A 17 14.08 17.13 -3.10
CA ARG A 17 14.50 18.07 -4.16
C ARG A 17 15.70 18.92 -3.74
N ALA A 18 15.71 19.40 -2.50
CA ALA A 18 16.80 20.22 -1.98
C ALA A 18 18.07 19.41 -1.62
N LEU A 19 17.92 18.18 -1.13
CA LEU A 19 19.01 17.48 -0.43
C LEU A 19 19.36 16.10 -0.99
N HIS A 20 18.79 15.62 -2.10
CA HIS A 20 19.06 14.26 -2.61
C HIS A 20 20.54 13.97 -2.92
N GLN A 21 21.35 15.01 -3.12
CA GLN A 21 22.80 14.91 -3.37
C GLN A 21 23.65 14.99 -2.09
N ALA A 22 23.03 15.26 -0.93
CA ALA A 22 23.71 15.46 0.33
C ALA A 22 24.06 14.12 1.00
N GLY A 23 25.28 13.64 0.76
CA GLY A 23 25.83 12.46 1.42
C GLY A 23 25.11 11.15 1.05
N ALA A 24 25.44 10.09 1.78
CA ALA A 24 24.90 8.74 1.54
C ALA A 24 23.58 8.50 2.28
N VAL A 25 22.57 9.34 2.06
CA VAL A 25 21.22 9.18 2.62
C VAL A 25 20.35 8.39 1.64
N ARG A 26 19.64 7.38 2.13
CA ARG A 26 18.57 6.70 1.39
C ARG A 26 17.27 7.49 1.48
N TRP A 27 16.70 7.83 0.33
CA TRP A 27 15.49 8.63 0.23
C TRP A 27 14.29 7.72 -0.01
N LEU A 28 13.35 7.69 0.92
CA LEU A 28 12.12 6.91 0.81
C LEU A 28 10.91 7.84 0.73
N ARG A 29 10.05 7.62 -0.27
CA ARG A 29 8.78 8.34 -0.33
C ARG A 29 7.77 7.69 0.61
N GLY A 30 7.12 8.51 1.42
CA GLY A 30 6.09 8.13 2.38
C GLY A 30 4.69 8.62 2.00
N ALA A 31 4.54 9.29 0.86
CA ALA A 31 3.26 9.67 0.28
C ALA A 31 2.78 8.60 -0.71
N GLU A 32 1.48 8.30 -0.64
CA GLU A 32 0.81 7.26 -1.43
C GLU A 32 0.45 7.79 -2.84
N GLY A 33 0.31 6.89 -3.81
CA GLY A 33 -0.04 7.24 -5.20
C GLY A 33 1.13 7.68 -6.09
N ASP A 34 0.91 7.66 -7.39
CA ASP A 34 1.84 8.00 -8.46
C ASP A 34 3.23 7.33 -8.34
N TYR A 35 3.28 6.13 -7.79
CA TYR A 35 4.51 5.44 -7.37
C TYR A 35 5.69 5.54 -8.36
N GLN A 36 5.50 5.16 -9.62
CA GLN A 36 6.62 4.97 -10.55
C GLN A 36 7.44 6.25 -10.80
N GLN A 37 6.79 7.42 -10.92
CA GLN A 37 7.47 8.67 -11.32
C GLN A 37 8.42 9.18 -10.24
N HIS A 38 8.26 8.70 -9.00
CA HIS A 38 9.06 9.13 -7.86
C HIS A 38 10.32 8.27 -7.68
N LEU A 39 10.40 7.09 -8.29
CA LEU A 39 11.52 6.16 -8.14
C LEU A 39 12.66 6.47 -9.09
N LYS A 40 13.91 6.37 -8.62
CA LYS A 40 15.10 6.38 -9.49
C LYS A 40 15.03 5.22 -10.52
N PRO A 41 15.47 5.43 -11.78
CA PRO A 41 16.11 6.66 -12.29
C PRO A 41 15.15 7.75 -12.76
N LEU A 42 13.83 7.55 -12.69
CA LEU A 42 12.83 8.52 -13.20
C LEU A 42 12.63 9.71 -12.24
N GLY A 43 12.62 9.42 -10.94
CA GLY A 43 12.49 10.39 -9.85
C GLY A 43 13.69 10.39 -8.90
N LEU A 44 13.47 10.90 -7.68
CA LEU A 44 14.55 11.16 -6.72
C LEU A 44 14.63 10.15 -5.57
N TYR A 45 13.64 9.27 -5.41
CA TYR A 45 13.57 8.34 -4.30
C TYR A 45 14.20 6.99 -4.64
N ASP A 46 14.86 6.38 -3.65
CA ASP A 46 15.44 5.04 -3.72
C ASP A 46 14.39 3.94 -3.47
N GLY A 47 13.20 4.32 -2.98
CA GLY A 47 12.13 3.38 -2.68
C GLY A 47 10.99 4.01 -1.90
N PHE A 48 10.23 3.15 -1.24
CA PHE A 48 9.00 3.51 -0.55
C PHE A 48 9.02 3.09 0.92
N LEU A 49 8.37 3.88 1.76
CA LEU A 49 8.02 3.50 3.12
C LEU A 49 6.54 3.86 3.36
N LEU A 50 5.68 3.02 2.81
CA LEU A 50 4.24 3.26 2.70
C LEU A 50 3.45 2.41 3.66
N SER A 51 2.28 2.90 4.04
CA SER A 51 1.38 2.13 4.91
C SER A 51 0.72 0.99 4.13
N THR A 52 0.38 1.27 2.87
CA THR A 52 -0.19 0.33 1.89
C THR A 52 0.74 -0.84 1.57
N ALA A 53 2.05 -0.70 1.82
CA ALA A 53 3.01 -1.77 1.62
C ALA A 53 2.74 -3.01 2.48
N ASN A 54 1.93 -2.90 3.54
CA ASN A 54 1.47 -4.08 4.30
C ASN A 54 0.55 -4.98 3.47
N GLY A 55 -0.30 -4.42 2.59
CA GLY A 55 -1.22 -5.19 1.75
C GLY A 55 -0.76 -5.33 0.29
N PHE A 56 0.04 -4.38 -0.21
CA PHE A 56 0.39 -4.27 -1.63
C PHE A 56 1.89 -4.43 -1.90
N ALA A 57 2.63 -5.10 -1.01
CA ALA A 57 4.06 -5.35 -1.20
C ALA A 57 4.40 -5.98 -2.57
N PRO A 58 3.69 -7.01 -3.07
CA PRO A 58 3.98 -7.60 -4.38
C PRO A 58 3.85 -6.60 -5.54
N GLN A 59 2.80 -5.76 -5.51
CA GLN A 59 2.51 -4.78 -6.56
C GLN A 59 3.54 -3.64 -6.54
N LEU A 60 3.85 -3.12 -5.36
CA LEU A 60 4.90 -2.11 -5.18
C LEU A 60 6.27 -2.65 -5.60
N ARG A 61 6.59 -3.90 -5.27
CA ARG A 61 7.82 -4.57 -5.71
C ARG A 61 7.88 -4.65 -7.23
N LYS A 62 6.78 -5.01 -7.88
CA LYS A 62 6.73 -5.10 -9.34
C LYS A 62 6.97 -3.74 -9.99
N ILE A 63 6.33 -2.68 -9.50
CA ILE A 63 6.57 -1.31 -9.98
C ILE A 63 8.04 -0.92 -9.83
N ILE A 64 8.66 -1.20 -8.67
CA ILE A 64 10.09 -0.92 -8.43
C ILE A 64 10.97 -1.66 -9.45
N ASN A 65 10.71 -2.95 -9.66
CA ASN A 65 11.50 -3.78 -10.57
C ASN A 65 11.33 -3.32 -12.03
N ASP A 66 10.12 -2.99 -12.47
CA ASP A 66 9.86 -2.50 -13.82
C ASP A 66 10.57 -1.16 -14.07
N VAL A 67 10.55 -0.24 -13.09
CA VAL A 67 11.29 1.03 -13.18
C VAL A 67 12.80 0.77 -13.27
N ALA A 68 13.33 -0.12 -12.43
CA ALA A 68 14.75 -0.47 -12.44
C ALA A 68 15.18 -1.14 -13.77
N ALA A 69 14.28 -1.90 -14.41
CA ALA A 69 14.50 -2.53 -15.70
C ALA A 69 14.29 -1.57 -16.90
N GLY A 70 13.89 -0.31 -16.67
CA GLY A 70 13.56 0.65 -17.72
C GLY A 70 12.22 0.40 -18.41
N ALA A 71 11.40 -0.53 -17.91
CA ALA A 71 10.10 -0.91 -18.45
C ALA A 71 8.99 0.09 -18.07
N SER A 72 9.18 1.36 -18.46
CA SER A 72 8.37 2.50 -17.98
C SER A 72 6.87 2.35 -18.28
N ALA A 73 6.46 1.84 -19.44
CA ALA A 73 5.04 1.74 -19.79
C ALA A 73 4.25 0.80 -18.86
N GLN A 74 4.80 -0.36 -18.50
CA GLN A 74 4.16 -1.28 -17.55
C GLN A 74 4.12 -0.69 -16.15
N ALA A 75 5.23 -0.08 -15.71
CA ALA A 75 5.30 0.61 -14.42
C ALA A 75 4.27 1.74 -14.33
N VAL A 76 4.05 2.50 -15.40
CA VAL A 76 3.03 3.57 -15.49
C VAL A 76 1.64 2.99 -15.30
N THR A 77 1.26 1.95 -16.06
CA THR A 77 -0.06 1.34 -15.94
C THR A 77 -0.32 0.79 -14.53
N GLN A 78 0.64 0.03 -13.99
CA GLN A 78 0.50 -0.57 -12.66
C GLN A 78 0.47 0.47 -11.55
N SER A 79 1.30 1.51 -11.67
CA SER A 79 1.30 2.64 -10.75
C SER A 79 -0.04 3.36 -10.76
N ALA A 80 -0.62 3.63 -11.93
CA ALA A 80 -1.92 4.29 -12.05
C ALA A 80 -3.05 3.45 -11.45
N GLN A 81 -3.09 2.15 -11.76
CA GLN A 81 -4.07 1.21 -11.21
C GLN A 81 -4.00 1.14 -9.68
N LEU A 82 -2.79 0.96 -9.12
CA LEU A 82 -2.62 0.91 -7.67
C LEU A 82 -2.95 2.25 -7.01
N THR A 83 -2.66 3.37 -7.68
CA THR A 83 -3.02 4.72 -7.17
C THR A 83 -4.52 4.87 -7.05
N GLN A 84 -5.25 4.51 -8.12
CA GLN A 84 -6.72 4.58 -8.13
C GLN A 84 -7.34 3.70 -7.04
N LEU A 85 -6.85 2.47 -6.88
CA LEU A 85 -7.33 1.57 -5.82
C LEU A 85 -7.07 2.14 -4.42
N VAL A 86 -5.85 2.59 -4.13
CA VAL A 86 -5.49 3.13 -2.81
C VAL A 86 -6.32 4.38 -2.49
N GLN A 87 -6.55 5.26 -3.46
CA GLN A 87 -7.44 6.40 -3.30
C GLN A 87 -8.88 5.96 -2.99
N ALA A 88 -9.41 4.97 -3.71
CA ALA A 88 -10.76 4.45 -3.48
C ALA A 88 -10.90 3.78 -2.10
N LEU A 89 -9.86 3.11 -1.61
CA LEU A 89 -9.81 2.50 -0.28
C LEU A 89 -9.76 3.56 0.83
N PHE A 90 -8.94 4.61 0.68
CA PHE A 90 -8.91 5.70 1.67
C PHE A 90 -10.16 6.57 1.66
N ALA A 91 -10.81 6.75 0.50
CA ALA A 91 -12.12 7.39 0.44
C ALA A 91 -13.16 6.59 1.24
N HIS A 92 -13.18 5.26 1.10
CA HIS A 92 -14.03 4.37 1.90
C HIS A 92 -13.69 4.38 3.39
N ALA A 93 -12.42 4.60 3.75
CA ALA A 93 -11.98 4.76 5.13
C ALA A 93 -12.57 5.99 5.84
N ALA A 94 -12.88 7.05 5.08
CA ALA A 94 -13.44 8.27 5.63
C ALA A 94 -14.80 8.04 6.32
N ASP A 95 -15.54 7.01 5.89
CA ASP A 95 -16.82 6.62 6.47
C ASP A 95 -16.66 5.82 7.77
N CYS A 96 -15.46 5.29 8.03
CA CYS A 96 -15.15 4.53 9.25
C CYS A 96 -14.49 5.44 10.30
N GLN A 97 -15.31 6.04 11.17
CA GLN A 97 -14.87 6.97 12.22
C GLN A 97 -14.20 6.30 13.43
N ILE A 98 -13.58 5.14 13.23
CA ILE A 98 -12.93 4.38 14.29
C ILE A 98 -11.41 4.52 14.14
N ALA A 99 -10.68 4.92 15.17
CA ALA A 99 -9.22 4.97 15.15
C ALA A 99 -8.62 5.71 13.92
N ASN A 100 -7.47 5.25 13.41
CA ASN A 100 -6.76 5.87 12.31
C ASN A 100 -7.19 5.25 10.96
N PRO A 101 -7.65 6.04 9.97
CA PRO A 101 -8.19 5.52 8.71
C PRO A 101 -7.15 4.74 7.88
N PHE A 102 -5.88 5.15 7.89
CA PHE A 102 -4.81 4.42 7.20
C PHE A 102 -4.57 3.06 7.85
N ALA A 103 -4.52 3.00 9.18
CA ALA A 103 -4.37 1.74 9.91
C ALA A 103 -5.56 0.81 9.66
N ASN A 104 -6.78 1.34 9.61
CA ASN A 104 -7.99 0.55 9.34
C ASN A 104 -7.96 -0.07 7.95
N VAL A 105 -7.66 0.72 6.92
CA VAL A 105 -7.57 0.20 5.55
C VAL A 105 -6.51 -0.88 5.44
N ASN A 106 -5.32 -0.66 6.00
CA ASN A 106 -4.26 -1.67 5.92
C ASN A 106 -4.66 -2.97 6.63
N ARG A 107 -5.30 -2.90 7.79
CA ARG A 107 -5.84 -4.08 8.49
C ARG A 107 -6.96 -4.76 7.72
N ALA A 108 -7.84 -3.98 7.08
CA ALA A 108 -8.93 -4.52 6.29
C ALA A 108 -8.44 -5.22 5.03
N VAL A 109 -7.51 -4.60 4.29
CA VAL A 109 -6.88 -5.19 3.10
C VAL A 109 -6.14 -6.46 3.50
N ASP A 110 -5.33 -6.41 4.56
CA ASP A 110 -4.62 -7.58 5.07
C ASP A 110 -5.58 -8.70 5.48
N HIS A 111 -6.67 -8.39 6.18
CA HIS A 111 -7.72 -9.35 6.54
C HIS A 111 -8.36 -10.02 5.31
N VAL A 112 -8.68 -9.25 4.27
CA VAL A 112 -9.26 -9.81 3.05
C VAL A 112 -8.26 -10.74 2.35
N PHE A 113 -6.98 -10.35 2.26
CA PHE A 113 -5.95 -11.23 1.70
C PHE A 113 -5.62 -12.43 2.60
N ALA A 114 -5.76 -12.30 3.92
CA ALA A 114 -5.51 -13.38 4.86
C ALA A 114 -6.51 -14.52 4.70
N TYR A 115 -7.78 -14.18 4.51
CA TYR A 115 -8.88 -15.15 4.53
C TYR A 115 -9.54 -15.39 3.17
N GLY A 116 -9.15 -14.63 2.14
CA GLY A 116 -9.74 -14.73 0.81
C GLY A 116 -11.27 -14.66 0.86
N LYS A 117 -11.97 -15.51 0.10
CA LYS A 117 -13.43 -15.58 0.06
C LYS A 117 -14.06 -15.85 1.43
N ALA A 118 -13.33 -16.45 2.37
CA ALA A 118 -13.78 -16.72 3.72
C ALA A 118 -13.62 -15.52 4.68
N TRP A 119 -13.19 -14.35 4.21
CA TRP A 119 -13.00 -13.15 5.05
C TRP A 119 -14.21 -12.80 5.92
N HIS A 120 -15.41 -13.08 5.42
CA HIS A 120 -16.67 -12.82 6.13
C HIS A 120 -16.94 -13.82 7.26
N ALA A 121 -16.41 -15.03 7.20
CA ALA A 121 -16.55 -16.03 8.27
C ALA A 121 -15.46 -15.87 9.35
N ALA A 122 -14.35 -15.19 9.03
CA ALA A 122 -13.23 -15.01 9.93
C ALA A 122 -13.51 -14.04 11.09
N PRO A 123 -12.83 -14.18 12.24
CA PRO A 123 -12.90 -13.20 13.33
C PRO A 123 -12.50 -11.80 12.86
N LEU A 124 -13.31 -10.79 13.19
CA LEU A 124 -13.05 -9.41 12.75
C LEU A 124 -11.74 -8.86 13.35
N PRO A 125 -10.95 -8.08 12.59
CA PRO A 125 -9.72 -7.47 13.08
C PRO A 125 -9.98 -6.61 14.31
N VAL A 126 -9.16 -6.81 15.35
CA VAL A 126 -9.21 -6.02 16.58
C VAL A 126 -8.19 -4.88 16.50
N LEU A 127 -8.64 -3.68 16.84
CA LEU A 127 -7.86 -2.45 16.87
C LEU A 127 -7.16 -2.29 18.23
N VAL A 128 -6.22 -1.35 18.31
CA VAL A 128 -5.44 -1.11 19.54
C VAL A 128 -6.31 -0.68 20.73
N ASN A 129 -7.44 -0.04 20.46
CA ASN A 129 -8.43 0.35 21.47
C ASN A 129 -9.40 -0.79 21.86
N GLY A 130 -9.22 -2.01 21.33
CA GLY A 130 -10.07 -3.17 21.61
C GLY A 130 -11.34 -3.26 20.75
N GLU A 131 -11.65 -2.22 19.96
CA GLU A 131 -12.77 -2.24 19.03
C GLU A 131 -12.48 -3.14 17.82
N ARG A 132 -13.54 -3.56 17.12
CA ARG A 132 -13.43 -4.38 15.91
C ARG A 132 -13.77 -3.56 14.68
N LEU A 133 -13.08 -3.82 13.57
CA LEU A 133 -13.47 -3.23 12.30
C LEU A 133 -14.88 -3.72 11.89
N PRO A 134 -15.78 -2.82 11.49
CA PRO A 134 -17.14 -3.19 11.09
C PRO A 134 -17.13 -4.13 9.89
N ARG A 135 -18.10 -5.05 9.84
CA ARG A 135 -18.22 -6.01 8.75
C ARG A 135 -18.53 -5.31 7.42
N GLU A 136 -19.41 -4.33 7.44
CA GLU A 136 -19.71 -3.48 6.27
C GLU A 136 -18.46 -2.75 5.74
N PHE A 137 -17.56 -2.32 6.63
CA PHE A 137 -16.31 -1.69 6.22
C PHE A 137 -15.42 -2.69 5.46
N LEU A 138 -15.25 -3.90 5.99
CA LEU A 138 -14.51 -4.98 5.31
C LEU A 138 -15.15 -5.37 3.97
N ALA A 139 -16.48 -5.41 3.89
CA ALA A 139 -17.21 -5.70 2.65
C ALA A 139 -16.87 -4.70 1.54
N GLY A 140 -16.88 -3.39 1.85
CA GLY A 140 -16.53 -2.36 0.88
C GLY A 140 -15.05 -2.37 0.47
N VAL A 141 -14.15 -2.85 1.34
CA VAL A 141 -12.74 -3.09 0.98
C VAL A 141 -12.63 -4.29 0.04
N ALA A 142 -13.28 -5.41 0.35
CA ALA A 142 -13.27 -6.61 -0.50
C ALA A 142 -13.81 -6.32 -1.90
N GLU A 143 -14.94 -5.61 -1.99
CA GLU A 143 -15.54 -5.19 -3.26
C GLU A 143 -14.55 -4.39 -4.13
N ARG A 144 -13.85 -3.42 -3.54
CA ARG A 144 -12.86 -2.60 -4.27
C ARG A 144 -11.65 -3.40 -4.73
N LEU A 145 -11.20 -4.37 -3.93
CA LEU A 145 -10.13 -5.29 -4.32
C LEU A 145 -10.56 -6.15 -5.51
N GLU A 146 -11.76 -6.73 -5.47
CA GLU A 146 -12.33 -7.52 -6.57
C GLU A 146 -12.51 -6.68 -7.84
N GLN A 147 -13.07 -5.48 -7.72
CA GLN A 147 -13.23 -4.54 -8.85
C GLN A 147 -11.90 -4.13 -9.48
N ALA A 148 -10.84 -4.03 -8.67
CA ALA A 148 -9.48 -3.79 -9.13
C ALA A 148 -8.78 -5.06 -9.67
N GLY A 149 -9.46 -6.20 -9.71
CA GLY A 149 -8.96 -7.45 -10.27
C GLY A 149 -8.01 -8.22 -9.36
N PHE A 150 -8.01 -7.96 -8.06
CA PHE A 150 -7.21 -8.74 -7.11
C PHE A 150 -7.85 -10.11 -6.88
N ALA A 151 -7.03 -11.16 -6.98
CA ALA A 151 -7.45 -12.51 -6.64
C ALA A 151 -7.60 -12.62 -5.12
N ILE A 152 -8.85 -12.75 -4.66
CA ILE A 152 -9.18 -13.00 -3.25
C ILE A 152 -9.83 -14.38 -3.07
N ASP A 153 -9.64 -15.30 -4.01
CA ASP A 153 -10.20 -16.65 -3.95
C ASP A 153 -9.68 -17.46 -2.76
N THR A 154 -8.38 -17.32 -2.48
CA THR A 154 -7.68 -18.07 -1.44
C THR A 154 -6.94 -17.09 -0.54
N GLY A 155 -7.09 -17.29 0.77
CA GLY A 155 -6.38 -16.51 1.75
C GLY A 155 -4.99 -17.08 2.06
N TYR A 156 -4.02 -16.25 2.44
CA TYR A 156 -2.73 -16.79 2.89
C TYR A 156 -2.80 -17.52 4.25
N CYS A 157 -3.91 -17.41 4.98
CA CYS A 157 -4.22 -18.22 6.16
C CYS A 157 -5.03 -19.48 5.84
N ASP A 158 -5.44 -19.71 4.59
CA ASP A 158 -6.00 -21.00 4.21
C ASP A 158 -4.91 -22.06 4.29
N SER A 159 -5.09 -23.02 5.18
CA SER A 159 -4.18 -24.17 5.39
C SER A 159 -3.89 -25.01 4.14
N ALA A 160 -4.64 -24.81 3.04
CA ALA A 160 -4.41 -25.46 1.75
C ALA A 160 -3.37 -24.72 0.86
N ALA A 161 -3.00 -23.48 1.15
CA ALA A 161 -2.11 -22.66 0.32
C ALA A 161 -0.60 -22.91 0.58
N VAL A 162 -0.26 -23.80 1.53
CA VAL A 162 1.14 -24.10 1.93
C VAL A 162 1.46 -25.60 1.81
N ALA A 163 0.71 -26.34 0.98
CA ALA A 163 0.99 -27.75 0.66
C ALA A 163 1.66 -27.90 -0.71
#